data_AF-A0A925E276-F1
#
_entry.id   AF-A0A925E276-F1
#
_cell.length_a   1.000
_cell.length_b   1.000
_cell.length_c   1.000
_cell.angle_alpha   90.00
_cell.angle_beta   90.00
_cell.angle_gamma   90.00
#
_symmetry.space_group_name_H-M   'P 1'
#
loop_
_entity.id
_entity.type
_entity.pdbx_description
1 polymer ?
#
loop_
_entity_poly.entity_id
_entity_poly.type
_entity_poly.pdbx_seq_one_letter_code
_entity_poly.pdbx_strand_id
1 'polypeptide(L)'
;MVARVQIPTEELPLWMRQARRGVDWGVVIVFAFSLLAVLPFIVQPSLPRTNASENYVFMAHDDAVAMREGRLYPRWSAHVLQGYGSPIPNFYPPGAPYSAAVLETLFTNNAVTAVRLLFILSLTLAGVMTYAFVMRIAGASAGILASVLYLYSPYVGQVAPYVLGDLPGVLALGLLPTLLWSVHRLLSLNVRFDFTLVILISAALILTEPRTALIGFMLTFLTAASFGWRYKNRIGWMLLALSVGGCLPSFFWLPAVAERNEVHWQASSIVPQL
;
A
#
# COMPACT_ATOMS: atom_id res chain seq x y z
N MET A 1 -11.35 -22.79 50.06
CA MET A 1 -11.91 -22.00 48.93
C MET A 1 -11.15 -20.69 48.86
N VAL A 2 -10.26 -20.52 47.89
CA VAL A 2 -9.58 -19.22 47.67
C VAL A 2 -10.52 -18.37 46.84
N ALA A 3 -11.06 -17.31 47.44
CA ALA A 3 -11.89 -16.34 46.73
C ALA A 3 -11.05 -15.67 45.64
N ARG A 4 -11.43 -15.84 44.36
CA ARG A 4 -10.82 -15.06 43.27
C ARG A 4 -11.24 -13.62 43.46
N VAL A 5 -10.31 -12.77 43.89
CA VAL A 5 -10.48 -11.32 43.89
C VAL A 5 -10.67 -10.88 42.43
N GLN A 6 -11.88 -10.48 42.06
CA GLN A 6 -12.15 -9.89 40.76
C GLN A 6 -11.70 -8.43 40.80
N ILE A 7 -10.49 -8.17 40.31
CA ILE A 7 -9.97 -6.81 40.13
C ILE A 7 -10.71 -6.18 38.93
N PRO A 8 -11.38 -5.03 39.11
CA PRO A 8 -12.02 -4.29 38.02
C PRO A 8 -11.00 -3.92 36.94
N THR A 9 -11.40 -4.00 35.67
CA THR A 9 -10.50 -3.76 34.53
C THR A 9 -9.90 -2.35 34.52
N GLU A 10 -10.55 -1.40 35.17
CA GLU A 10 -10.15 0.01 35.28
C GLU A 10 -8.99 0.25 36.25
N GLU A 11 -8.70 -0.71 37.14
CA GLU A 11 -7.60 -0.64 38.09
C GLU A 11 -6.34 -1.34 37.58
N LEU A 12 -6.46 -2.11 36.49
CA LEU A 12 -5.33 -2.83 35.92
C LEU A 12 -4.33 -1.88 35.25
N PRO A 13 -3.02 -2.18 35.26
CA PRO A 13 -2.05 -1.50 34.41
C PRO A 13 -2.46 -1.55 32.92
N LEU A 14 -2.13 -0.51 32.15
CA LEU A 14 -2.49 -0.38 30.73
C LEU A 14 -2.14 -1.63 29.89
N TRP A 15 -1.01 -2.28 30.17
CA TRP A 15 -0.56 -3.48 29.47
C TRP A 15 -1.45 -4.71 29.78
N MET A 16 -1.95 -4.84 31.01
CA MET A 16 -2.92 -5.91 31.35
C MET A 16 -4.30 -5.63 30.76
N ARG A 17 -4.72 -4.36 30.65
CA ARG A 17 -5.96 -4.01 29.94
C ARG A 17 -5.86 -4.32 28.45
N GLN A 18 -4.71 -4.05 27.84
CA GLN A 18 -4.44 -4.40 26.44
C GLN A 18 -4.43 -5.93 26.23
N ALA A 19 -3.83 -6.69 27.15
CA ALA A 19 -3.85 -8.16 27.09
C ALA A 19 -5.24 -8.76 27.34
N ARG A 20 -6.14 -8.03 28.03
CA ARG A 20 -7.55 -8.41 28.23
C ARG A 20 -8.48 -7.95 27.12
N ARG A 21 -8.03 -7.12 26.17
CA ARG A 21 -8.83 -6.86 24.96
C ARG A 21 -8.86 -8.17 24.17
N GLY A 22 -10.03 -8.81 24.16
CA GLY A 22 -10.27 -9.99 23.34
C GLY A 22 -9.99 -9.72 21.86
N VAL A 23 -9.98 -10.79 21.06
CA VAL A 23 -9.84 -10.67 19.60
C VAL A 23 -10.86 -9.66 19.10
N ASP A 24 -10.37 -8.65 18.37
CA ASP A 24 -11.26 -7.69 17.72
C ASP A 24 -11.95 -8.41 16.56
N TRP A 25 -13.17 -8.89 16.82
CA TRP A 25 -13.99 -9.61 15.85
C TRP A 25 -14.20 -8.81 14.57
N GLY A 26 -14.13 -7.47 14.62
CA GLY A 26 -14.22 -6.64 13.43
C GLY A 26 -13.07 -6.91 12.45
N VAL A 27 -11.84 -7.03 12.93
CA VAL A 27 -10.69 -7.37 12.07
C VAL A 27 -10.88 -8.73 11.40
N VAL A 28 -11.36 -9.72 12.14
CA VAL A 28 -11.60 -11.08 11.62
C VAL A 28 -12.67 -11.07 10.54
N ILE A 29 -13.78 -10.36 10.77
CA ILE A 29 -14.87 -10.21 9.79
C ILE A 29 -14.34 -9.53 8.52
N VAL A 30 -13.59 -8.44 8.67
CA VAL A 30 -13.03 -7.69 7.53
C VAL A 30 -12.02 -8.53 6.77
N PHE A 31 -11.19 -9.30 7.46
CA PHE A 31 -10.27 -10.24 6.81
C PHE A 31 -11.02 -11.30 6.01
N ALA A 32 -12.13 -11.84 6.52
CA ALA A 32 -12.98 -12.78 5.77
C ALA A 32 -13.57 -12.13 4.50
N PHE A 33 -14.05 -10.89 4.59
CA PHE A 33 -14.52 -10.15 3.41
C PHE A 33 -13.38 -9.84 2.43
N SER A 34 -12.18 -9.50 2.91
CA SER A 34 -11.00 -9.36 2.06
C SER A 34 -10.69 -10.66 1.31
N LEU A 35 -10.75 -11.82 1.98
CA LEU A 35 -10.55 -13.13 1.34
C LEU A 35 -11.57 -13.40 0.23
N LEU A 36 -12.83 -13.02 0.43
CA LEU A 36 -13.86 -13.12 -0.60
C LEU A 36 -13.56 -12.18 -1.78
N ALA A 37 -13.11 -10.95 -1.51
CA ALA A 37 -12.74 -10.01 -2.56
C ALA A 37 -11.55 -10.49 -3.40
N VAL A 38 -10.55 -11.14 -2.79
CA VAL A 38 -9.37 -11.66 -3.50
C VAL A 38 -9.55 -13.07 -4.06
N LEU A 39 -10.70 -13.71 -3.82
CA LEU A 39 -10.96 -15.10 -4.17
C LEU A 39 -10.60 -15.47 -5.63
N PRO A 40 -10.87 -14.62 -6.64
CA PRO A 40 -10.45 -14.93 -8.02
C PRO A 40 -8.94 -15.16 -8.16
N PHE A 41 -8.10 -14.44 -7.40
CA PHE A 41 -6.65 -14.66 -7.42
C PHE A 41 -6.22 -15.96 -6.75
N ILE A 42 -7.04 -16.51 -5.84
CA ILE A 42 -6.75 -17.77 -5.14
C ILE A 42 -7.17 -18.96 -5.98
N VAL A 43 -8.36 -18.89 -6.60
CA VAL A 43 -8.97 -20.03 -7.29
C VAL A 43 -8.50 -20.15 -8.74
N GLN A 44 -8.20 -19.04 -9.41
CA GLN A 44 -7.80 -19.09 -10.81
C GLN A 44 -6.36 -19.60 -10.99
N PRO A 45 -6.10 -20.44 -12.01
CA PRO A 45 -4.79 -21.06 -12.22
C PRO A 45 -3.71 -20.05 -12.62
N SER A 46 -4.06 -18.98 -13.33
CA SER A 46 -3.14 -17.95 -13.82
C SER A 46 -3.70 -16.54 -13.61
N LEU A 47 -2.84 -15.53 -13.74
CA LEU A 47 -3.29 -14.14 -13.86
C LEU A 47 -3.89 -13.90 -15.25
N PRO A 48 -4.81 -12.91 -15.41
CA PRO A 48 -5.34 -12.54 -16.70
C PRO A 48 -4.24 -12.06 -17.65
N ARG A 49 -4.28 -12.53 -18.90
CA ARG A 49 -3.31 -12.16 -19.95
C ARG A 49 -3.73 -10.96 -20.79
N THR A 50 -4.91 -10.42 -20.51
CA THR A 50 -5.56 -9.39 -21.34
C THR A 50 -5.47 -8.01 -20.74
N ASN A 51 -4.73 -7.83 -19.64
CA ASN A 51 -4.64 -6.58 -18.89
C ASN A 51 -3.19 -6.27 -18.51
N ALA A 52 -2.96 -5.19 -17.74
CA ALA A 52 -1.61 -4.74 -17.41
C ALA A 52 -0.82 -5.70 -16.50
N SER A 53 -1.43 -6.76 -15.95
CA SER A 53 -0.76 -7.67 -15.04
C SER A 53 0.43 -8.40 -15.68
N GLU A 54 0.39 -8.67 -16.99
CA GLU A 54 1.52 -9.26 -17.72
C GLU A 54 2.77 -8.37 -17.67
N ASN A 55 2.59 -7.06 -17.80
CA ASN A 55 3.69 -6.09 -17.72
C ASN A 55 4.36 -6.14 -16.34
N TYR A 56 3.56 -6.24 -15.27
CA TYR A 56 4.09 -6.30 -13.91
C TYR A 56 4.75 -7.64 -13.59
N VAL A 57 4.28 -8.74 -14.17
CA VAL A 57 4.97 -10.05 -14.08
C VAL A 57 6.33 -9.96 -14.75
N PHE A 58 6.40 -9.35 -15.94
CA PHE A 58 7.67 -9.15 -16.64
C PHE A 58 8.62 -8.26 -15.82
N MET A 59 8.17 -7.11 -15.35
CA MET A 59 9.00 -6.18 -14.56
C MET A 59 9.49 -6.81 -13.26
N ALA A 60 8.62 -7.53 -12.54
CA ALA A 60 9.00 -8.23 -11.32
C ALA A 60 10.09 -9.28 -11.57
N HIS A 61 9.99 -10.01 -12.68
CA HIS A 61 11.00 -11.01 -13.04
C HIS A 61 12.34 -10.39 -13.41
N ASP A 62 12.32 -9.33 -14.22
CA ASP A 62 13.53 -8.62 -14.64
C ASP A 62 14.26 -8.01 -13.42
N ASP A 63 13.52 -7.39 -12.50
CA ASP A 63 14.03 -6.89 -11.23
C ASP A 63 14.57 -8.03 -10.33
N ALA A 64 13.89 -9.18 -10.27
CA ALA A 64 14.32 -10.32 -9.48
C ALA A 64 15.62 -10.94 -10.00
N VAL A 65 15.78 -11.03 -11.33
CA VAL A 65 17.04 -11.47 -11.96
C VAL A 65 18.16 -10.49 -11.60
N ALA A 66 17.94 -9.19 -11.73
CA ALA A 66 18.92 -8.18 -11.35
C ALA A 66 19.32 -8.29 -9.86
N MET A 67 18.36 -8.51 -8.96
CA MET A 67 18.64 -8.74 -7.53
C MET A 67 19.53 -9.95 -7.29
N ARG A 68 19.25 -11.08 -7.96
CA ARG A 68 20.04 -12.32 -7.84
C ARG A 68 21.48 -12.15 -8.34
N GLU A 69 21.69 -11.23 -9.27
CA GLU A 69 23.02 -10.86 -9.78
C GLU A 69 23.72 -9.78 -8.94
N GLY A 70 23.12 -9.36 -7.81
CA GLY A 70 23.68 -8.36 -6.91
C GLY A 70 23.36 -6.91 -7.29
N ARG A 71 22.53 -6.68 -8.31
CA ARG A 71 22.07 -5.36 -8.75
C ARG A 71 20.78 -5.00 -8.01
N LEU A 72 20.92 -4.44 -6.82
CA LEU A 72 19.78 -4.16 -5.93
C LEU A 72 18.79 -3.12 -6.46
N TYR A 73 19.18 -2.21 -7.36
CA TYR A 73 18.25 -1.25 -7.95
C TYR A 73 18.58 -1.05 -9.43
N PRO A 74 18.08 -1.92 -10.33
CA PRO A 74 18.31 -1.78 -11.75
C PRO A 74 17.61 -0.52 -12.27
N ARG A 75 18.32 0.30 -13.05
CA ARG A 75 17.75 1.47 -13.76
C ARG A 75 17.46 1.20 -15.23
N TRP A 76 17.90 0.04 -15.72
CA TRP A 76 17.79 -0.37 -17.11
C TRP A 76 17.21 -1.78 -17.17
N SER A 77 16.18 -1.94 -17.99
CA SER A 77 15.58 -3.24 -18.28
C SER A 77 16.10 -3.73 -19.62
N ALA A 78 16.94 -4.77 -19.62
CA ALA A 78 17.67 -5.20 -20.81
C ALA A 78 16.79 -5.97 -21.81
N HIS A 79 15.78 -6.68 -21.31
CA HIS A 79 14.99 -7.61 -22.11
C HIS A 79 13.71 -7.01 -22.70
N VAL A 80 13.44 -5.73 -22.42
CA VAL A 80 12.29 -5.00 -22.98
C VAL A 80 12.53 -4.63 -24.44
N LEU A 81 11.45 -4.37 -25.18
CA LEU A 81 11.48 -4.03 -26.61
C LEU A 81 12.27 -5.07 -27.41
N GLN A 82 11.97 -6.36 -27.27
CA GLN A 82 12.66 -7.45 -28.00
C GLN A 82 14.19 -7.49 -27.79
N GLY A 83 14.67 -7.01 -26.63
CA GLY A 83 16.09 -7.02 -26.27
C GLY A 83 16.88 -5.76 -26.62
N TYR A 84 16.23 -4.72 -27.18
CA TYR A 84 16.86 -3.40 -27.32
C TYR A 84 17.05 -2.70 -25.96
N GLY A 85 16.25 -3.08 -24.97
CA GLY A 85 16.29 -2.54 -23.63
C GLY A 85 15.68 -1.14 -23.51
N SER A 86 15.36 -0.74 -22.27
CA SER A 86 14.77 0.57 -21.98
C SER A 86 14.98 0.98 -20.53
N PRO A 87 15.16 2.29 -20.21
CA PRO A 87 15.34 2.77 -18.86
C PRO A 87 14.02 2.89 -18.07
N ILE A 88 13.10 1.91 -18.23
CA ILE A 88 11.78 1.95 -17.56
C ILE A 88 11.89 2.13 -16.05
N PRO A 89 12.74 1.38 -15.32
CA PRO A 89 12.86 1.55 -13.86
C PRO A 89 13.42 2.92 -13.42
N ASN A 90 14.02 3.68 -14.33
CA ASN A 90 14.50 5.04 -14.07
C ASN A 90 13.37 6.08 -14.08
N PHE A 91 12.32 5.85 -14.88
CA PHE A 91 11.23 6.82 -15.08
C PHE A 91 9.87 6.34 -14.55
N TYR A 92 9.73 5.06 -14.23
CA TYR A 92 8.52 4.47 -13.68
C TYR A 92 8.66 4.22 -12.17
N PRO A 93 7.61 4.50 -11.35
CA PRO A 93 7.66 4.24 -9.91
C PRO A 93 7.98 2.77 -9.58
N PRO A 94 9.07 2.49 -8.83
CA PRO A 94 9.57 1.12 -8.68
C PRO A 94 8.80 0.30 -7.65
N GLY A 95 8.01 0.92 -6.77
CA GLY A 95 7.49 0.32 -5.54
C GLY A 95 6.74 -1.00 -5.76
N ALA A 96 5.83 -1.04 -6.73
CA ALA A 96 5.05 -2.23 -7.04
C ALA A 96 5.87 -3.36 -7.70
N PRO A 97 6.55 -3.15 -8.85
CA PRO A 97 7.34 -4.22 -9.48
C PRO A 97 8.47 -4.70 -8.57
N TYR A 98 9.14 -3.78 -7.86
CA TYR A 98 10.21 -4.12 -6.92
C TYR A 98 9.71 -4.95 -5.74
N SER A 99 8.53 -4.63 -5.18
CA SER A 99 7.93 -5.44 -4.10
C SER A 99 7.60 -6.86 -4.57
N ALA A 100 7.10 -6.99 -5.80
CA ALA A 100 6.87 -8.30 -6.41
C ALA A 100 8.19 -9.05 -6.68
N ALA A 101 9.24 -8.36 -7.12
CA ALA A 101 10.57 -8.94 -7.31
C ALA A 101 11.18 -9.47 -6.01
N VAL A 102 11.01 -8.75 -4.90
CA VAL A 102 11.41 -9.23 -3.57
C VAL A 102 10.64 -10.50 -3.19
N LEU A 103 9.32 -10.53 -3.44
CA LEU A 103 8.51 -11.73 -3.19
C LEU A 103 8.96 -12.92 -4.05
N GLU A 104 9.29 -12.67 -5.31
CA GLU A 104 9.84 -13.68 -6.21
C GLU A 104 11.17 -14.22 -5.71
N THR A 105 12.10 -13.32 -5.40
CA THR A 105 13.48 -13.66 -5.04
C THR A 105 13.55 -14.43 -3.73
N LEU A 106 12.73 -14.07 -2.74
CA LEU A 106 12.83 -14.61 -1.39
C LEU A 106 11.87 -15.77 -1.11
N PHE A 107 10.70 -15.84 -1.76
CA PHE A 107 9.64 -16.76 -1.33
C PHE A 107 9.06 -17.64 -2.43
N THR A 108 8.78 -17.10 -3.62
CA THR A 108 7.99 -17.85 -4.62
C THR A 108 8.83 -18.50 -5.72
N ASN A 109 10.00 -17.94 -6.03
CA ASN A 109 10.79 -18.28 -7.22
C ASN A 109 9.96 -18.30 -8.53
N ASN A 110 8.87 -17.52 -8.56
CA ASN A 110 7.94 -17.42 -9.69
C ASN A 110 7.25 -16.05 -9.69
N ALA A 111 7.48 -15.27 -10.75
CA ALA A 111 6.96 -13.91 -10.91
C ALA A 111 5.43 -13.83 -10.89
N VAL A 112 4.74 -14.77 -11.55
CA VAL A 112 3.27 -14.81 -11.60
C VAL A 112 2.70 -15.01 -10.21
N THR A 113 3.28 -15.94 -9.43
CA THR A 113 2.88 -16.17 -8.05
C THR A 113 3.21 -14.96 -7.17
N ALA A 114 4.35 -14.31 -7.36
CA ALA A 114 4.75 -13.14 -6.59
C ALA A 114 3.78 -11.94 -6.81
N VAL A 115 3.46 -11.62 -8.06
CA VAL A 115 2.49 -10.57 -8.41
C VAL A 115 1.11 -10.91 -7.88
N ARG A 116 0.67 -12.17 -8.01
CA ARG A 116 -0.61 -12.65 -7.44
C ARG A 116 -0.67 -12.43 -5.93
N LEU A 117 0.39 -12.81 -5.20
CA LEU A 117 0.47 -12.60 -3.76
C LEU A 117 0.43 -11.11 -3.43
N LEU A 118 1.11 -10.26 -4.22
CA LEU A 118 1.09 -8.82 -3.99
C LEU A 118 -0.31 -8.22 -4.19
N PHE A 119 -1.09 -8.66 -5.20
CA PHE A 119 -2.50 -8.27 -5.33
C PHE A 119 -3.32 -8.67 -4.09
N ILE A 120 -3.17 -9.91 -3.63
CA ILE A 120 -3.86 -10.44 -2.45
C ILE A 120 -3.52 -9.61 -1.20
N LEU A 121 -2.24 -9.37 -0.96
CA LEU A 121 -1.75 -8.58 0.17
C LEU A 121 -2.26 -7.14 0.10
N SER A 122 -2.25 -6.54 -1.09
CA SER A 122 -2.67 -5.16 -1.30
C SER A 122 -4.16 -4.94 -1.01
N LEU A 123 -5.03 -5.83 -1.52
CA LEU A 123 -6.47 -5.76 -1.26
C LEU A 123 -6.81 -6.11 0.19
N THR A 124 -6.09 -7.05 0.80
CA THR A 124 -6.27 -7.36 2.21
C THR A 124 -5.85 -6.18 3.09
N LEU A 125 -4.72 -5.54 2.76
CA LEU A 125 -4.25 -4.33 3.43
C LEU A 125 -5.28 -3.20 3.30
N ALA A 126 -5.85 -2.99 2.11
CA ALA A 126 -6.91 -2.01 1.86
C ALA A 126 -8.10 -2.19 2.81
N GLY A 127 -8.61 -3.41 2.95
CA GLY A 127 -9.72 -3.72 3.85
C GLY A 127 -9.37 -3.49 5.32
N VAL A 128 -8.30 -4.15 5.78
CA VAL A 128 -7.88 -4.13 7.19
C VAL A 128 -7.53 -2.71 7.65
N MET A 129 -6.83 -1.94 6.82
CA MET A 129 -6.39 -0.60 7.20
C MET A 129 -7.53 0.43 7.14
N THR A 130 -8.50 0.24 6.24
CA THR A 130 -9.73 1.05 6.24
C THR A 130 -10.52 0.80 7.53
N TYR A 131 -10.68 -0.47 7.93
CA TYR A 131 -11.29 -0.82 9.20
C TYR A 131 -10.54 -0.19 10.38
N ALA A 132 -9.23 -0.39 10.45
CA ALA A 132 -8.39 0.09 11.53
C ALA A 132 -8.40 1.63 11.66
N PHE A 133 -8.53 2.35 10.54
CA PHE A 133 -8.69 3.80 10.51
C PHE A 133 -10.07 4.23 11.04
N VAL A 134 -11.14 3.72 10.41
CA VAL A 134 -12.50 4.20 10.68
C VAL A 134 -12.98 3.76 12.07
N MET A 135 -12.59 2.57 12.55
CA MET A 135 -12.99 2.10 13.88
C MET A 135 -12.55 3.04 15.00
N ARG A 136 -11.45 3.78 14.82
CA ARG A 136 -10.92 4.73 15.80
C ARG A 136 -11.69 6.05 15.83
N ILE A 137 -12.40 6.35 14.75
CA ILE A 137 -13.15 7.60 14.58
C ILE A 137 -14.63 7.38 14.92
N ALA A 138 -15.23 6.30 14.41
CA ALA A 138 -16.67 6.08 14.43
C ALA A 138 -17.10 4.73 15.05
N GLY A 139 -16.16 3.97 15.63
CA GLY A 139 -16.44 2.68 16.26
C GLY A 139 -16.42 1.48 15.31
N ALA A 140 -16.44 0.27 15.88
CA ALA A 140 -16.18 -0.98 15.15
C ALA A 140 -17.20 -1.27 14.03
N SER A 141 -18.50 -1.03 14.26
CA SER A 141 -19.55 -1.27 13.27
C SER A 141 -19.39 -0.39 12.03
N ALA A 142 -19.13 0.90 12.23
CA ALA A 142 -18.83 1.84 11.15
C ALA A 142 -17.53 1.46 10.43
N GLY A 143 -16.52 0.97 11.16
CA GLY A 143 -15.28 0.44 10.59
C GLY A 143 -15.52 -0.73 9.64
N ILE A 144 -16.33 -1.72 10.04
CA ILE A 144 -16.66 -2.88 9.22
C ILE A 144 -17.38 -2.40 7.96
N LEU A 145 -18.44 -1.60 8.12
CA LEU A 145 -19.21 -1.07 7.00
C LEU A 145 -18.32 -0.30 6.01
N ALA A 146 -17.46 0.60 6.49
CA ALA A 146 -16.56 1.38 5.64
C ALA A 146 -15.57 0.50 4.88
N SER A 147 -14.98 -0.51 5.54
CA SER A 147 -14.04 -1.43 4.89
C SER A 147 -14.70 -2.29 3.80
N VAL A 148 -15.93 -2.76 4.04
CA VAL A 148 -16.71 -3.51 3.04
C VAL A 148 -17.07 -2.59 1.87
N LEU A 149 -17.59 -1.40 2.13
CA LEU A 149 -17.90 -0.43 1.07
C LEU A 149 -16.66 -0.05 0.25
N TYR A 150 -15.50 0.09 0.89
CA TYR A 150 -14.24 0.38 0.22
C TYR A 150 -13.80 -0.77 -0.69
N LEU A 151 -13.69 -1.99 -0.13
CA LEU A 151 -13.27 -3.20 -0.84
C LEU A 151 -14.16 -3.53 -2.04
N TYR A 152 -15.47 -3.45 -1.85
CA TYR A 152 -16.45 -3.82 -2.87
C TYR A 152 -16.90 -2.63 -3.73
N SER A 153 -16.27 -1.46 -3.58
CA SER A 153 -16.48 -0.38 -4.53
C SER A 153 -16.08 -0.83 -5.95
N PRO A 154 -16.80 -0.40 -7.01
CA PRO A 154 -16.54 -0.87 -8.37
C PRO A 154 -15.08 -0.72 -8.78
N TYR A 155 -14.44 0.38 -8.39
CA TYR A 155 -13.05 0.63 -8.74
C TYR A 155 -12.07 -0.29 -7.99
N VAL A 156 -12.16 -0.34 -6.65
CA VAL A 156 -11.20 -1.08 -5.81
C VAL A 156 -11.37 -2.59 -5.97
N GLY A 157 -12.60 -3.07 -5.96
CA GLY A 157 -12.90 -4.50 -5.93
C GLY A 157 -12.93 -5.16 -7.30
N GLN A 158 -13.10 -4.40 -8.38
CA GLN A 158 -13.28 -4.95 -9.72
C GLN A 158 -12.34 -4.32 -10.75
N VAL A 159 -12.45 -3.01 -10.97
CA VAL A 159 -11.78 -2.36 -12.10
C VAL A 159 -10.25 -2.38 -11.97
N ALA A 160 -9.71 -1.90 -10.84
CA ALA A 160 -8.26 -1.83 -10.65
C ALA A 160 -7.58 -3.21 -10.68
N PRO A 161 -8.00 -4.22 -9.89
CA PRO A 161 -7.31 -5.51 -9.85
C PRO A 161 -7.61 -6.43 -11.05
N TYR A 162 -8.85 -6.48 -11.54
CA TYR A 162 -9.27 -7.52 -12.49
C TYR A 162 -9.41 -7.00 -13.91
N VAL A 163 -9.98 -5.81 -14.10
CA VAL A 163 -10.16 -5.24 -15.46
C VAL A 163 -8.85 -4.64 -15.96
N LEU A 164 -8.24 -3.74 -15.18
CA LEU A 164 -7.02 -3.05 -15.55
C LEU A 164 -5.76 -3.87 -15.24
N GLY A 165 -5.79 -4.70 -14.19
CA GLY A 165 -4.59 -5.38 -13.69
C GLY A 165 -3.54 -4.39 -13.18
N ASP A 166 -3.97 -3.24 -12.65
CA ASP A 166 -3.12 -2.13 -12.23
C ASP A 166 -2.53 -2.41 -10.84
N LEU A 167 -1.42 -3.14 -10.80
CA LEU A 167 -0.75 -3.54 -9.55
C LEU A 167 -0.33 -2.35 -8.66
N PRO A 168 0.37 -1.31 -9.17
CA PRO A 168 0.66 -0.10 -8.39
C PRO A 168 -0.61 0.58 -7.88
N GLY A 169 -1.64 0.71 -8.71
CA GLY A 169 -2.93 1.27 -8.29
C GLY A 169 -3.53 0.49 -7.11
N VAL A 170 -3.58 -0.83 -7.19
CA VAL A 170 -4.14 -1.67 -6.11
C VAL A 170 -3.30 -1.62 -4.84
N LEU A 171 -1.96 -1.65 -4.94
CA LEU A 171 -1.08 -1.47 -3.78
C LEU A 171 -1.25 -0.09 -3.15
N ALA A 172 -1.39 0.96 -3.95
CA ALA A 172 -1.64 2.31 -3.48
C ALA A 172 -3.01 2.43 -2.78
N LEU A 173 -4.04 1.73 -3.25
CA LEU A 173 -5.34 1.63 -2.56
C LEU A 173 -5.23 0.93 -1.19
N GLY A 174 -4.25 0.03 -1.00
CA GLY A 174 -3.91 -0.51 0.33
C GLY A 174 -3.14 0.48 1.21
N LEU A 175 -2.16 1.16 0.63
CA LEU A 175 -1.30 2.12 1.33
C LEU A 175 -2.01 3.42 1.72
N LEU A 176 -3.02 3.85 0.96
CA LEU A 176 -3.77 5.08 1.21
C LEU A 176 -4.49 5.09 2.58
N PRO A 177 -5.36 4.12 2.93
CA PRO A 177 -5.95 4.06 4.27
C PRO A 177 -4.88 3.79 5.35
N THR A 178 -3.79 3.11 5.00
CA THR A 178 -2.63 2.93 5.90
C THR A 178 -2.01 4.26 6.28
N LEU A 179 -1.86 5.19 5.32
CA LEU A 179 -1.35 6.53 5.55
C LEU A 179 -2.28 7.31 6.48
N LEU A 180 -3.59 7.33 6.19
CA LEU A 180 -4.58 8.02 7.03
C LEU A 180 -4.61 7.49 8.46
N TRP A 181 -4.56 6.16 8.60
CA TRP A 181 -4.44 5.51 9.91
C TRP A 181 -3.16 5.91 10.64
N SER A 182 -2.02 5.93 9.96
CA SER A 182 -0.72 6.27 10.55
C SER A 182 -0.68 7.70 11.05
N VAL A 183 -1.19 8.64 10.25
CA VAL A 183 -1.26 10.06 10.61
C VAL A 183 -2.24 10.28 11.76
N HIS A 184 -3.42 9.66 11.70
CA HIS A 184 -4.37 9.74 12.81
C HIS A 184 -3.77 9.21 14.12
N ARG A 185 -2.99 8.12 14.05
CA ARG A 185 -2.28 7.55 15.20
C ARG A 185 -1.17 8.47 15.72
N LEU A 186 -0.37 9.07 14.85
CA LEU A 186 0.64 10.07 15.21
C LEU A 186 0.01 11.28 15.92
N LEU A 187 -1.12 11.77 15.40
CA LEU A 187 -1.82 12.92 15.99
C LEU A 187 -2.51 12.57 17.31
N SER A 188 -3.10 11.38 17.46
CA SER A 188 -3.89 11.01 18.65
C SER A 188 -3.07 10.35 19.78
N LEU A 189 -2.24 9.37 19.45
CA LEU A 189 -1.46 8.60 20.43
C LEU A 189 -0.01 9.08 20.55
N ASN A 190 0.61 9.44 19.42
CA ASN A 190 2.01 9.90 19.32
C ASN A 190 3.01 8.94 20.00
N VAL A 191 2.96 7.67 19.61
CA VAL A 191 3.94 6.67 20.02
C VAL A 191 5.20 6.85 19.18
N ARG A 192 6.37 6.51 19.74
CA ARG A 192 7.71 6.69 19.13
C ARG A 192 7.81 6.19 17.68
N PHE A 193 7.11 5.11 17.36
CA PHE A 193 7.11 4.50 16.03
C PHE A 193 6.18 5.17 15.02
N ASP A 194 5.22 6.00 15.45
CA ASP A 194 4.22 6.57 14.56
C ASP A 194 4.84 7.56 13.56
N PHE A 195 5.87 8.30 14.00
CA PHE A 195 6.60 9.23 13.14
C PHE A 195 7.31 8.50 12.00
N THR A 196 8.06 7.44 12.33
CA THR A 196 8.73 6.59 11.33
C THR A 196 7.72 5.91 10.43
N LEU A 197 6.57 5.48 10.96
CA LEU A 197 5.54 4.83 10.17
C LEU A 197 4.97 5.78 9.10
N VAL A 198 4.68 7.04 9.45
CA VAL A 198 4.23 8.05 8.47
C VAL A 198 5.28 8.26 7.38
N ILE A 199 6.57 8.38 7.75
CA ILE A 199 7.67 8.51 6.78
C ILE A 199 7.69 7.34 5.80
N LEU A 200 7.68 6.10 6.33
CA LEU A 200 7.80 4.89 5.51
C LEU A 200 6.59 4.70 4.59
N ILE A 201 5.36 4.94 5.09
CA ILE A 201 4.15 4.78 4.28
C ILE A 201 4.06 5.88 3.22
N SER A 202 4.48 7.10 3.54
CA SER A 202 4.53 8.20 2.57
C SER A 202 5.54 7.92 1.45
N ALA A 203 6.72 7.43 1.82
CA ALA A 203 7.74 7.01 0.86
C ALA A 203 7.26 5.84 -0.01
N ALA A 204 6.66 4.81 0.61
CA ALA A 204 6.12 3.66 -0.10
C ALA A 204 5.02 4.07 -1.09
N LEU A 205 4.13 5.01 -0.71
CA LEU A 205 3.05 5.48 -1.56
C LEU A 205 3.59 6.27 -2.77
N ILE A 206 4.62 7.11 -2.58
CA ILE A 206 5.29 7.82 -3.68
C ILE A 206 6.01 6.84 -4.61
N LEU A 207 6.75 5.88 -4.05
CA LEU A 207 7.45 4.87 -4.85
C LEU A 207 6.49 3.95 -5.60
N THR A 208 5.26 3.79 -5.12
CA THR A 208 4.24 2.95 -5.75
C THR A 208 3.45 3.73 -6.80
N GLU A 209 2.84 4.84 -6.42
CA GLU A 209 1.91 5.59 -7.26
C GLU A 209 1.85 7.07 -6.82
N PRO A 210 2.71 7.94 -7.39
CA PRO A 210 2.83 9.35 -6.99
C PRO A 210 1.51 10.15 -7.04
N ARG A 211 0.60 9.81 -7.98
CA ARG A 211 -0.71 10.46 -8.09
C ARG A 211 -1.57 10.18 -6.86
N THR A 212 -1.62 8.93 -6.43
CA THR A 212 -2.33 8.52 -5.21
C THR A 212 -1.64 9.06 -3.96
N ALA A 213 -0.32 9.21 -3.97
CA ALA A 213 0.42 9.86 -2.89
C ALA A 213 -0.03 11.31 -2.66
N LEU A 214 -0.19 12.09 -3.74
CA LEU A 214 -0.69 13.46 -3.66
C LEU A 214 -2.10 13.51 -3.05
N ILE A 215 -3.01 12.64 -3.51
CA ILE A 215 -4.36 12.53 -2.94
C ILE A 215 -4.28 12.16 -1.45
N GLY A 216 -3.43 11.20 -1.10
CA GLY A 216 -3.18 10.79 0.28
C GLY A 216 -2.74 11.95 1.15
N PHE A 217 -1.78 12.76 0.70
CA PHE A 217 -1.34 13.95 1.42
C PHE A 217 -2.48 14.95 1.61
N MET A 218 -3.26 15.25 0.57
CA MET A 218 -4.42 16.13 0.68
C MET A 218 -5.43 15.62 1.72
N LEU A 219 -5.73 14.32 1.71
CA LEU A 219 -6.61 13.69 2.71
C LEU A 219 -6.01 13.73 4.13
N THR A 220 -4.68 13.60 4.28
CA THR A 220 -4.04 13.76 5.60
C THR A 220 -4.17 15.19 6.14
N PHE A 221 -4.07 16.21 5.28
CA PHE A 221 -4.33 17.59 5.69
C PHE A 221 -5.79 17.81 6.10
N LEU A 222 -6.74 17.26 5.34
CA LEU A 222 -8.17 17.35 5.68
C LEU A 222 -8.46 16.67 7.02
N THR A 223 -7.96 15.45 7.22
CA THR A 223 -8.13 14.74 8.49
C THR A 223 -7.48 15.49 9.66
N ALA A 224 -6.27 16.03 9.48
CA ALA A 224 -5.62 16.86 10.49
C ALA A 224 -6.44 18.13 10.81
N ALA A 225 -7.02 18.78 9.80
CA ALA A 225 -7.88 19.95 9.98
C ALA A 225 -9.17 19.62 10.74
N SER A 226 -9.82 18.49 10.44
CA SER A 226 -11.02 18.03 11.15
C SER A 226 -10.78 17.81 12.65
N PHE A 227 -9.54 17.51 13.04
CA PHE A 227 -9.14 17.33 14.44
C PHE A 227 -8.25 18.47 14.98
N GLY A 228 -8.05 19.54 14.20
CA GLY A 228 -6.92 20.45 14.30
C GLY A 228 -6.80 21.21 15.62
N TRP A 229 -7.92 21.56 16.25
CA TRP A 229 -7.87 22.28 17.53
C TRP A 229 -7.38 21.38 18.68
N ARG A 230 -7.63 20.06 18.59
CA ARG A 230 -7.28 19.08 19.62
C ARG A 230 -5.81 18.67 19.59
N TYR A 231 -5.15 18.77 18.44
CA TYR A 231 -3.79 18.23 18.23
C TYR A 231 -2.80 19.24 17.63
N LYS A 232 -3.03 20.55 17.77
CA LYS A 232 -2.22 21.61 17.15
C LYS A 232 -0.69 21.46 17.33
N ASN A 233 -0.24 21.02 18.51
CA ASN A 233 1.18 20.86 18.82
C ASN A 233 1.86 19.69 18.07
N ARG A 234 1.07 18.79 17.47
CA ARG A 234 1.56 17.61 16.74
C ARG A 234 1.53 17.79 15.21
N ILE A 235 0.90 18.85 14.72
CA ILE A 235 0.85 19.15 13.28
C ILE A 235 2.27 19.35 12.73
N GLY A 236 3.15 20.04 13.45
CA GLY A 236 4.55 20.22 13.01
C GLY A 236 5.29 18.90 12.81
N TRP A 237 5.09 17.91 13.70
CA TRP A 237 5.66 16.57 13.55
C TRP A 237 5.07 15.79 12.38
N MET A 238 3.77 15.93 12.13
CA MET A 238 3.13 15.35 10.95
C MET A 238 3.71 15.96 9.66
N LEU A 239 3.85 17.28 9.58
CA LEU A 239 4.44 17.95 8.42
C LEU A 239 5.88 17.49 8.21
N LEU A 240 6.68 17.45 9.28
CA LEU A 240 8.06 16.97 9.20
C LEU A 240 8.12 15.51 8.71
N ALA A 241 7.25 14.63 9.22
CA ALA A 241 7.20 13.24 8.79
C ALA A 241 6.81 13.09 7.31
N LEU A 242 5.81 13.83 6.85
CA LEU A 242 5.39 13.85 5.44
C LEU A 242 6.51 14.40 4.54
N SER A 243 7.19 15.47 4.95
CA SER A 243 8.32 16.04 4.21
C SER A 243 9.48 15.06 4.10
N VAL A 244 9.89 14.44 5.22
CA VAL A 244 10.97 13.42 5.21
C VAL A 244 10.55 12.20 4.38
N GLY A 245 9.29 11.76 4.50
CA GLY A 245 8.73 10.69 3.67
C GLY A 245 8.68 11.03 2.18
N GLY A 246 8.50 12.30 1.82
CA GLY A 246 8.59 12.80 0.46
C GLY A 246 10.01 12.85 -0.12
N CYS A 247 10.99 13.15 0.74
CA CYS A 247 12.40 13.20 0.37
C CYS A 247 13.05 11.81 0.29
N LEU A 248 12.56 10.82 1.04
CA LEU A 248 13.16 9.48 1.08
C LEU A 248 13.19 8.79 -0.31
N PRO A 249 12.14 8.87 -1.14
CA PRO A 249 12.14 8.40 -2.54
C PRO A 249 12.96 9.22 -3.54
N SER A 250 13.78 10.19 -3.09
CA SER A 250 14.54 11.07 -3.99
C SER A 250 15.51 10.33 -4.90
N PHE A 251 16.01 9.17 -4.51
CA PHE A 251 16.84 8.33 -5.37
C PHE A 251 16.12 7.90 -6.66
N PHE A 252 14.78 7.86 -6.65
CA PHE A 252 13.92 7.58 -7.80
C PHE A 252 13.52 8.87 -8.52
N TRP A 253 12.81 9.77 -7.86
CA TRP A 253 12.17 10.88 -8.58
C TRP A 253 13.14 12.00 -8.99
N LEU A 254 14.22 12.21 -8.24
CA LEU A 254 15.20 13.26 -8.56
C LEU A 254 15.89 13.01 -9.92
N PRO A 255 16.48 11.82 -10.19
CA PRO A 255 17.05 11.52 -11.50
C PRO A 255 15.99 11.47 -12.60
N ALA A 256 14.80 10.90 -12.33
CA ALA A 256 13.71 10.88 -13.31
C ALA A 256 13.31 12.30 -13.78
N VAL A 257 13.32 13.28 -12.87
CA VAL A 257 13.04 14.68 -13.20
C VAL A 257 14.22 15.35 -13.89
N ALA A 258 15.45 15.06 -13.46
CA ALA A 258 16.66 15.63 -14.06
C ALA A 258 16.86 15.19 -15.53
N GLU A 259 16.57 13.92 -15.80
CA GLU A 259 16.76 13.28 -17.11
C GLU A 259 15.49 13.29 -17.97
N ARG A 260 14.41 13.95 -17.52
CA ARG A 260 13.11 13.93 -18.21
C ARG A 260 13.16 14.41 -19.67
N ASN A 261 14.13 15.27 -19.99
CA ASN A 261 14.29 15.84 -21.33
C ASN A 261 14.98 14.86 -22.30
N GLU A 262 15.60 13.79 -21.79
CA GLU A 262 16.25 12.74 -22.58
C GLU A 262 15.25 11.72 -23.13
N VAL A 263 14.00 11.75 -22.64
CA VAL A 263 12.94 10.82 -23.05
C VAL A 263 11.79 11.59 -23.69
N HIS A 264 11.42 11.14 -24.89
CA HIS A 264 10.24 11.63 -25.58
C HIS A 264 9.09 10.64 -25.43
N TRP A 265 8.06 11.05 -24.69
CA TRP A 265 6.82 10.28 -24.57
C TRP A 265 6.03 10.39 -25.86
N GLN A 266 5.96 9.30 -26.61
CA GLN A 266 5.12 9.21 -27.79
C GLN A 266 3.76 8.64 -27.41
N ALA A 267 2.68 9.34 -27.78
CA ALA A 267 1.36 8.76 -27.70
C ALA A 267 1.30 7.54 -28.64
N SER A 268 0.80 6.41 -28.14
CA SER A 268 0.56 5.24 -29.00
C SER A 268 -0.38 5.66 -30.13
N SER A 269 0.08 5.53 -31.38
CA SER A 269 -0.73 5.76 -32.58
C SER A 269 -1.74 4.63 -32.82
N ILE A 270 -1.68 3.56 -32.03
CA ILE A 270 -2.60 2.43 -32.09
C ILE A 270 -3.87 2.86 -31.35
N VAL A 271 -4.87 3.29 -32.12
CA VAL A 271 -6.25 3.38 -31.63
C VAL A 271 -6.65 1.97 -31.18
N PRO A 272 -7.05 1.76 -29.92
CA PRO A 272 -7.57 0.47 -29.49
C PRO A 272 -8.76 0.12 -30.39
N GLN A 273 -8.67 -0.97 -31.14
CA GLN A 273 -9.84 -1.55 -31.79
C GLN A 273 -10.72 -2.10 -30.66
N LEU A 274 -11.70 -1.29 -30.23
CA LEU A 274 -12.78 -1.72 -29.34
C LEU A 274 -13.70 -2.71 -30.05
#